data_AF-A0A556PQD7-F1
#
_entry.id   AF-A0A556PQD7-F1
#
_cell.length_a   1.000
_cell.length_b   1.000
_cell.length_c   1.000
_cell.angle_alpha   90.00
_cell.angle_beta   90.00
_cell.angle_gamma   90.00
#
_symmetry.space_group_name_H-M   'P 1'
#
loop_
_entity.id
_entity.type
_entity.pdbx_description
1 polymer ?
#
loop_
_entity_poly.entity_id
_entity_poly.type
_entity_poly.pdbx_seq_one_letter_code
_entity_poly.pdbx_strand_id
1 'polypeptide(L)'
;MKDKTIPYFVIALIISMSIGYLFGWDKTESTEYEEAVPVMSKNNIEDEIVDTDFEGIKIKQLNEKAKTYELQVEIPLFGVKAIDQFFEEEAEQRIEHFIALLEHSGNVSPSHQGAYFVTTDLYKSGKEFFSVVMAEETYTGGANFDQKSSVYLVDLLTEDFVDPIDLFDQPFEAQDKFFELVEKNLRASDYYSNYIMEDQLQEWLNQDQYDFSNVFIRDHNLVVKFDKYEVTAGVAGMPEVEVPIDEMKEFMNEEWLERIESIDETTDEYYL
;
A
#
# COMPACT_ATOMS: atom_id res chain seq x y z
N MET A 1 12.61 -49.19 61.93
CA MET A 1 12.35 -49.65 60.54
C MET A 1 11.33 -48.71 59.95
N LYS A 2 11.72 -47.88 58.98
CA LYS A 2 10.80 -47.01 58.23
C LYS A 2 10.77 -47.51 56.79
N ASP A 3 9.60 -47.97 56.38
CA ASP A 3 9.29 -48.37 55.01
C ASP A 3 9.60 -47.23 54.04
N LYS A 4 10.41 -47.54 53.02
CA LYS A 4 10.55 -46.72 51.82
C LYS A 4 9.63 -47.30 50.76
N THR A 5 8.35 -46.98 50.82
CA THR A 5 7.47 -47.15 49.67
C THR A 5 7.82 -46.05 48.67
N ILE A 6 8.50 -46.44 47.59
CA ILE A 6 8.63 -45.57 46.42
C ILE A 6 7.20 -45.40 45.87
N PRO A 7 6.69 -44.16 45.76
CA PRO A 7 5.34 -43.95 45.25
C PRO A 7 5.26 -44.51 43.83
N TYR A 8 4.22 -45.29 43.54
CA TYR A 8 3.98 -45.97 42.26
C TYR A 8 4.11 -45.03 41.04
N PHE A 9 3.92 -43.73 41.24
CA PHE A 9 4.11 -42.70 40.23
C PHE A 9 5.56 -42.60 39.71
N VAL A 10 6.57 -42.81 40.56
CA VAL A 10 7.99 -42.75 40.16
C VAL A 10 8.39 -43.98 39.33
N ILE A 11 7.81 -45.14 39.63
CA ILE A 11 8.03 -46.37 38.85
C ILE A 11 7.34 -46.25 37.48
N ALA A 12 6.13 -45.68 37.42
CA ALA A 12 5.43 -45.43 36.17
C ALA A 12 6.17 -44.42 35.26
N LEU A 13 6.80 -43.39 35.85
CA LEU A 13 7.57 -42.39 35.12
C LEU A 13 8.84 -42.98 34.47
N ILE A 14 9.53 -43.88 35.19
CA ILE A 14 10.74 -44.55 34.67
C ILE A 14 10.40 -45.55 33.56
N ILE A 15 9.27 -46.27 33.67
CA ILE A 15 8.80 -47.17 32.61
C ILE A 15 8.39 -46.36 31.36
N SER A 16 7.71 -45.23 31.53
CA SER A 16 7.36 -44.30 30.43
C SER A 16 8.59 -43.78 29.68
N MET A 17 9.63 -43.32 30.40
CA MET A 17 10.88 -42.85 29.78
C MET A 17 11.66 -43.97 29.08
N SER A 18 11.55 -45.21 29.55
CA SER A 18 12.21 -46.37 28.94
C SER A 18 11.54 -46.82 27.64
N ILE A 19 10.21 -46.66 27.53
CA ILE A 19 9.46 -46.95 26.30
C ILE A 19 9.80 -45.92 25.22
N GLY A 20 9.96 -44.63 25.57
CA GLY A 20 10.39 -43.59 24.63
C GLY A 20 11.77 -43.82 24.00
N TYR A 21 12.67 -44.48 24.72
CA TYR A 21 14.01 -44.84 24.21
C TYR A 21 14.03 -46.12 23.35
N LEU A 22 13.09 -47.04 23.57
CA LEU A 22 12.97 -48.29 22.81
C LEU A 22 12.18 -48.12 21.50
N PHE A 23 11.31 -47.11 21.42
CA PHE A 23 10.49 -46.81 20.24
C PHE A 23 11.07 -45.74 19.32
N GLY A 24 12.39 -45.50 19.38
CA GLY A 24 13.10 -44.76 18.35
C GLY A 24 12.46 -43.41 18.05
N TRP A 25 12.58 -42.47 18.98
CA TRP A 25 12.51 -41.05 18.64
C TRP A 25 13.83 -40.65 17.92
N ASP A 26 14.16 -41.42 16.88
CA ASP A 26 15.01 -40.94 15.81
C ASP A 26 14.27 -39.75 15.19
N LYS A 27 15.04 -38.70 14.89
CA LYS A 27 14.64 -37.51 14.15
C LYS A 27 13.35 -37.75 13.36
N THR A 28 12.23 -37.29 13.89
CA THR A 28 11.11 -36.95 13.03
C THR A 28 11.68 -35.99 11.99
N GLU A 29 11.76 -36.45 10.75
CA GLU A 29 11.79 -35.54 9.61
C GLU A 29 10.69 -34.53 9.90
N SER A 30 11.08 -33.27 10.09
CA SER A 30 10.15 -32.16 10.13
C SER A 30 9.24 -32.35 8.93
N THR A 31 7.95 -32.53 9.17
CA THR A 31 7.00 -32.65 8.08
C THR A 31 7.15 -31.39 7.22
N GLU A 32 6.93 -31.50 5.92
CA GLU A 32 7.04 -30.37 4.96
C GLU A 32 6.24 -29.12 5.43
N TYR A 33 5.28 -29.32 6.32
CA TYR A 33 4.49 -28.29 7.00
C TYR A 33 5.24 -27.47 8.06
N GLU A 34 6.25 -28.01 8.75
CA GLU A 34 7.07 -27.25 9.71
C GLU A 34 8.12 -26.35 9.01
N GLU A 35 8.50 -26.67 7.77
CA GLU A 35 9.32 -25.77 6.91
C GLU A 35 8.48 -24.68 6.19
N ALA A 36 7.16 -24.67 6.36
CA ALA A 36 6.24 -23.82 5.58
C ALA A 36 5.95 -22.45 6.22
N VAL A 37 6.44 -22.16 7.43
CA VAL A 37 6.28 -20.82 8.02
C VAL A 37 7.22 -19.86 7.29
N PRO A 38 6.70 -18.83 6.58
CA PRO A 38 7.54 -17.84 5.93
C PRO A 38 8.30 -17.08 7.01
N VAL A 39 9.63 -17.14 6.97
CA VAL A 39 10.48 -16.31 7.83
C VAL A 39 11.16 -15.30 6.92
N MET A 40 10.91 -14.01 7.17
CA MET A 40 11.64 -12.92 6.52
C MET A 40 13.13 -13.11 6.71
N SER A 41 13.87 -13.15 5.60
CA SER A 41 15.32 -13.05 5.64
C SER A 41 15.73 -11.67 5.14
N LYS A 42 15.90 -10.71 6.06
CA LYS A 42 16.40 -9.35 5.71
C LYS A 42 17.71 -9.38 4.91
N ASN A 43 18.46 -10.49 4.91
CA ASN A 43 19.69 -10.67 4.14
C ASN A 43 19.48 -11.06 2.66
N ASN A 44 18.24 -11.35 2.24
CA ASN A 44 17.91 -11.81 0.88
C ASN A 44 17.16 -10.78 0.04
N ILE A 45 16.86 -9.61 0.60
CA ILE A 45 16.23 -8.52 -0.15
C ILE A 45 17.33 -7.90 -1.02
N GLU A 46 17.16 -8.03 -2.33
CA GLU A 46 17.98 -7.33 -3.32
C GLU A 46 17.44 -5.90 -3.46
N ASP A 47 18.31 -4.91 -3.41
CA ASP A 47 17.96 -3.52 -3.65
C ASP A 47 18.65 -2.95 -4.91
N GLU A 48 17.90 -2.18 -5.67
CA GLU A 48 18.39 -1.43 -6.83
C GLU A 48 17.85 0.00 -6.77
N ILE A 49 18.66 0.98 -7.18
CA ILE A 49 18.21 2.36 -7.31
C ILE A 49 18.18 2.72 -8.79
N VAL A 50 17.00 3.10 -9.27
CA VAL A 50 16.75 3.51 -10.65
C VAL A 50 16.42 5.00 -10.73
N ASP A 51 16.86 5.64 -11.81
CA ASP A 51 16.54 7.04 -12.09
C ASP A 51 15.08 7.17 -12.57
N THR A 52 14.43 8.28 -12.21
CA THR A 52 13.12 8.65 -12.75
C THR A 52 13.27 9.68 -13.87
N ASP A 53 12.16 10.03 -14.52
CA ASP A 53 12.11 11.15 -15.46
C ASP A 53 12.22 12.53 -14.77
N PHE A 54 12.20 12.57 -13.43
CA PHE A 54 12.33 13.79 -12.64
C PHE A 54 13.74 13.94 -12.08
N GLU A 55 14.39 15.06 -12.38
CA GLU A 55 15.75 15.34 -11.92
C GLU A 55 15.83 15.31 -10.38
N GLY A 56 16.80 14.56 -9.86
CA GLY A 56 17.03 14.44 -8.42
C GLY A 56 16.13 13.42 -7.70
N ILE A 57 15.08 12.92 -8.35
CA ILE A 57 14.18 11.91 -7.78
C ILE A 57 14.51 10.52 -8.35
N LYS A 58 14.59 9.53 -7.47
CA LYS A 58 14.92 8.14 -7.80
C LYS A 58 13.87 7.19 -7.22
N ILE A 59 13.82 5.96 -7.71
CA ILE A 59 13.08 4.86 -7.07
C ILE A 59 14.08 3.84 -6.56
N LYS A 60 13.94 3.44 -5.29
CA LYS A 60 14.60 2.26 -4.73
C LYS A 60 13.66 1.07 -4.83
N GLN A 61 14.07 0.05 -5.57
CA GLN A 61 13.32 -1.18 -5.76
C GLN A 61 13.87 -2.25 -4.80
N LEU A 62 13.00 -2.78 -3.93
CA LEU A 62 13.29 -3.91 -3.08
C LEU A 62 12.66 -5.16 -3.69
N ASN A 63 13.45 -6.21 -3.90
CA ASN A 63 12.99 -7.45 -4.48
C ASN A 63 13.41 -8.65 -3.62
N GLU A 64 12.48 -9.56 -3.34
CA GLU A 64 12.84 -10.86 -2.76
C GLU A 64 11.98 -11.96 -3.37
N LYS A 65 12.64 -13.06 -3.76
CA LYS A 65 11.96 -14.28 -4.17
C LYS A 65 12.29 -15.41 -3.21
N ALA A 66 11.42 -15.60 -2.23
CA ALA A 66 11.52 -16.69 -1.26
C ALA A 66 10.86 -17.96 -1.81
N LYS A 67 10.97 -19.06 -1.05
CA LYS A 67 10.26 -20.31 -1.39
C LYS A 67 8.74 -20.15 -1.33
N THR A 68 8.23 -19.37 -0.39
CA THR A 68 6.80 -19.29 -0.06
C THR A 68 6.17 -17.94 -0.43
N TYR A 69 6.96 -16.95 -0.87
CA TYR A 69 6.45 -15.67 -1.32
C TYR A 69 7.38 -15.01 -2.34
N GLU A 70 6.83 -14.03 -3.04
CA GLU A 70 7.56 -13.06 -3.85
C GLU A 70 7.17 -11.64 -3.39
N LEU A 71 8.15 -10.75 -3.28
CA LEU A 71 7.90 -9.32 -3.02
C LEU A 71 8.66 -8.45 -4.00
N GLN A 72 8.01 -7.35 -4.40
CA GLN A 72 8.62 -6.22 -5.11
C GLN A 72 8.02 -4.93 -4.55
N VAL A 73 8.86 -4.02 -4.06
CA VAL A 73 8.42 -2.76 -3.44
C VAL A 73 9.21 -1.60 -4.00
N GLU A 74 8.52 -0.60 -4.55
CA GLU A 74 9.10 0.63 -5.09
C GLU A 74 8.97 1.77 -4.09
N ILE A 75 10.11 2.34 -3.67
CA ILE A 75 10.20 3.40 -2.67
C ILE A 75 10.73 4.67 -3.34
N PRO A 76 9.98 5.79 -3.33
CA PRO A 76 10.48 7.04 -3.89
C PRO A 76 11.55 7.67 -2.99
N LEU A 77 12.60 8.19 -3.62
CA LEU A 77 13.69 8.91 -3.00
C LEU A 77 13.78 10.31 -3.60
N PHE A 78 13.44 11.32 -2.81
CA PHE A 78 13.47 12.74 -3.16
C PHE A 78 14.79 13.41 -2.83
N GLY A 79 15.70 12.73 -2.12
CA GLY A 79 16.95 13.32 -1.64
C GLY A 79 16.74 14.24 -0.44
N VAL A 80 15.52 14.28 0.11
CA VAL A 80 15.15 14.99 1.33
C VAL A 80 15.07 13.96 2.45
N LYS A 81 15.99 14.06 3.41
CA LYS A 81 16.20 13.00 4.42
C LYS A 81 14.92 12.60 5.17
N ALA A 82 14.09 13.56 5.57
CA ALA A 82 12.87 13.28 6.33
C ALA A 82 11.83 12.52 5.49
N ILE A 83 11.65 12.92 4.23
CA ILE A 83 10.73 12.31 3.28
C ILE A 83 11.22 10.91 2.88
N ASP A 84 12.50 10.78 2.53
CA ASP A 84 13.10 9.50 2.17
C ASP A 84 12.97 8.50 3.34
N GLN A 85 13.26 8.94 4.57
CA GLN A 85 13.12 8.11 5.76
C GLN A 85 11.66 7.69 5.99
N PHE A 86 10.69 8.59 5.77
CA PHE A 86 9.27 8.25 5.88
C PHE A 86 8.89 7.10 4.93
N PHE A 87 9.24 7.22 3.64
CA PHE A 87 8.90 6.18 2.66
C PHE A 87 9.62 4.86 2.91
N GLU A 88 10.88 4.90 3.38
CA GLU A 88 11.59 3.69 3.81
C GLU A 88 10.90 3.01 5.01
N GLU A 89 10.51 3.77 6.04
CA GLU A 89 9.82 3.24 7.22
C GLU A 89 8.42 2.70 6.89
N GLU A 90 7.67 3.38 6.02
CA GLU A 90 6.37 2.90 5.53
C GLU A 90 6.51 1.58 4.77
N ALA A 91 7.49 1.47 3.87
CA ALA A 91 7.75 0.24 3.13
C ALA A 91 8.14 -0.92 4.07
N GLU A 92 9.02 -0.66 5.05
CA GLU A 92 9.39 -1.65 6.05
C GLU A 92 8.18 -2.16 6.84
N GLN A 93 7.33 -1.25 7.33
CA GLN A 93 6.13 -1.60 8.08
C GLN A 93 5.15 -2.45 7.27
N ARG A 94 4.95 -2.11 5.99
CA ARG A 94 4.05 -2.87 5.12
C ARG A 94 4.58 -4.26 4.78
N ILE A 95 5.89 -4.38 4.51
CA ILE A 95 6.53 -5.69 4.32
C ILE A 95 6.40 -6.54 5.58
N GLU A 96 6.66 -5.97 6.77
CA GLU A 96 6.49 -6.67 8.04
C GLU A 96 5.04 -7.11 8.27
N HIS A 97 4.06 -6.27 7.91
CA HIS A 97 2.64 -6.63 7.95
C HIS A 97 2.30 -7.79 7.01
N PHE A 98 2.73 -7.73 5.75
CA PHE A 98 2.49 -8.80 4.77
C PHE A 98 3.03 -10.15 5.26
N ILE A 99 4.24 -10.16 5.81
CA ILE A 99 4.86 -11.39 6.30
C ILE A 99 4.08 -11.94 7.50
N ALA A 100 3.65 -11.09 8.42
CA ALA A 100 2.78 -11.50 9.53
C ALA A 100 1.43 -12.07 9.02
N LEU A 101 0.86 -11.53 7.94
CA LEU A 101 -0.34 -12.09 7.31
C LEU A 101 -0.10 -13.50 6.76
N LEU A 102 1.06 -13.75 6.13
CA LEU A 102 1.40 -15.08 5.63
C LEU A 102 1.61 -16.09 6.76
N GLU A 103 2.30 -15.70 7.83
CA GLU A 103 2.49 -16.53 9.02
C GLU A 103 1.16 -16.92 9.67
N HIS A 104 0.19 -15.99 9.69
CA HIS A 104 -1.12 -16.23 10.29
C HIS A 104 -2.06 -17.04 9.40
N SER A 105 -2.03 -16.81 8.08
CA SER A 105 -2.98 -17.46 7.16
C SER A 105 -2.70 -18.96 6.99
N GLY A 106 -1.42 -19.36 6.99
CA GLY A 106 -1.01 -20.74 6.72
C GLY A 106 -1.40 -21.26 5.34
N ASN A 107 -1.84 -20.38 4.43
CA ASN A 107 -2.41 -20.74 3.13
C ASN A 107 -1.38 -20.76 1.99
N VAL A 108 -0.12 -20.42 2.28
CA VAL A 108 0.95 -20.37 1.29
C VAL A 108 1.88 -21.57 1.38
N SER A 109 2.45 -21.96 0.25
CA SER A 109 3.39 -23.07 0.12
C SER A 109 4.32 -22.82 -1.07
N PRO A 110 5.39 -23.62 -1.26
CA PRO A 110 6.21 -23.53 -2.48
C PRO A 110 5.44 -23.70 -3.79
N SER A 111 4.26 -24.33 -3.75
CA SER A 111 3.39 -24.51 -4.92
C SER A 111 2.32 -23.42 -5.07
N HIS A 112 2.10 -22.62 -4.03
CA HIS A 112 1.09 -21.56 -3.94
C HIS A 112 1.70 -20.42 -3.12
N GLN A 113 2.52 -19.61 -3.77
CA GLN A 113 3.28 -18.56 -3.10
C GLN A 113 2.37 -17.37 -2.76
N GLY A 114 2.65 -16.71 -1.64
CA GLY A 114 2.15 -15.36 -1.41
C GLY A 114 2.82 -14.37 -2.36
N ALA A 115 2.18 -13.23 -2.59
CA ALA A 115 2.76 -12.17 -3.40
C ALA A 115 2.46 -10.80 -2.77
N TYR A 116 3.46 -9.92 -2.78
CA TYR A 116 3.33 -8.56 -2.29
C TYR A 116 4.01 -7.60 -3.26
N PHE A 117 3.22 -6.77 -3.91
CA PHE A 117 3.70 -5.82 -4.90
C PHE A 117 3.31 -4.41 -4.50
N VAL A 118 4.27 -3.50 -4.48
CA VAL A 118 4.02 -2.07 -4.32
C VAL A 118 4.70 -1.34 -5.47
N THR A 119 3.90 -0.68 -6.28
CA THR A 119 4.35 0.16 -7.39
C THR A 119 4.16 1.63 -7.03
N THR A 120 5.06 2.49 -7.49
CA THR A 120 5.02 3.92 -7.18
C THR A 120 4.94 4.74 -8.46
N ASP A 121 3.83 5.46 -8.61
CA ASP A 121 3.67 6.49 -9.64
C ASP A 121 3.99 7.87 -9.05
N LEU A 122 4.76 8.65 -9.81
CA LEU A 122 5.14 10.03 -9.47
C LEU A 122 4.54 10.99 -10.49
N TYR A 123 3.84 12.01 -10.00
CA TYR A 123 3.29 13.08 -10.82
C TYR A 123 3.85 14.42 -10.36
N LYS A 124 4.43 15.18 -11.28
CA LYS A 124 4.78 16.57 -11.01
C LYS A 124 3.49 17.38 -10.97
N SER A 125 3.06 17.72 -9.77
CA SER A 125 1.76 18.35 -9.47
C SER A 125 1.83 19.87 -9.39
N GLY A 126 3.02 20.43 -9.19
CA GLY A 126 3.28 21.86 -9.29
C GLY A 126 4.77 22.16 -9.41
N LYS A 127 5.13 23.43 -9.29
CA LYS A 127 6.52 23.82 -9.02
C LYS A 127 6.98 23.24 -7.69
N GLU A 128 8.02 22.40 -7.74
CA GLU A 128 8.61 21.73 -6.57
C GLU A 128 7.55 20.99 -5.73
N PHE A 129 6.50 20.48 -6.38
CA PHE A 129 5.36 19.84 -5.73
C PHE A 129 4.98 18.58 -6.50
N PHE A 130 4.85 17.47 -5.78
CA PHE A 130 4.66 16.15 -6.36
C PHE A 130 3.53 15.39 -5.68
N SER A 131 2.77 14.65 -6.47
CA SER A 131 1.94 13.58 -5.97
C SER A 131 2.67 12.25 -6.10
N VAL A 132 2.62 11.46 -5.04
CA VAL A 132 3.13 10.09 -4.97
C VAL A 132 1.94 9.17 -4.78
N VAL A 133 1.74 8.24 -5.72
CA VAL A 133 0.67 7.24 -5.64
C VAL A 133 1.32 5.86 -5.52
N MET A 134 1.18 5.25 -4.35
CA MET A 134 1.68 3.90 -4.09
C MET A 134 0.53 2.90 -4.20
N ALA A 135 0.56 2.05 -5.23
CA ALA A 135 -0.44 1.01 -5.46
C ALA A 135 0.08 -0.34 -4.95
N GLU A 136 -0.67 -0.94 -4.04
CA GLU A 136 -0.34 -2.18 -3.35
C GLU A 136 -1.23 -3.33 -3.86
N GLU A 137 -0.63 -4.47 -4.18
CA GLU A 137 -1.30 -5.73 -4.45
C GLU A 137 -0.81 -6.82 -3.50
N THR A 138 -1.75 -7.40 -2.74
CA THR A 138 -1.45 -8.43 -1.75
C THR A 138 -2.19 -9.73 -2.06
N TYR A 139 -1.44 -10.83 -2.12
CA TYR A 139 -1.97 -12.20 -2.24
C TYR A 139 -1.44 -13.09 -1.13
N THR A 140 -2.36 -13.66 -0.35
CA THR A 140 -2.05 -14.51 0.82
C THR A 140 -2.66 -15.92 0.70
N GLY A 141 -2.88 -16.39 -0.52
CA GLY A 141 -3.50 -17.70 -0.80
C GLY A 141 -5.03 -17.67 -0.94
N GLY A 142 -5.63 -16.49 -1.08
CA GLY A 142 -7.07 -16.30 -1.26
C GLY A 142 -7.56 -16.55 -2.69
N ALA A 143 -8.78 -16.08 -3.00
CA ALA A 143 -9.37 -16.21 -4.33
C ALA A 143 -8.78 -15.22 -5.34
N ASN A 144 -8.46 -14.01 -4.91
CA ASN A 144 -7.95 -12.91 -5.73
C ASN A 144 -6.94 -12.08 -4.91
N PHE A 145 -6.20 -11.19 -5.59
CA PHE A 145 -5.42 -10.14 -4.95
C PHE A 145 -6.33 -9.09 -4.30
N ASP A 146 -5.96 -8.72 -3.07
CA ASP A 146 -6.39 -7.46 -2.46
C ASP A 146 -5.60 -6.32 -3.10
N GLN A 147 -6.24 -5.18 -3.35
CA GLN A 147 -5.59 -4.04 -4.01
C GLN A 147 -5.99 -2.75 -3.31
N LYS A 148 -4.98 -1.99 -2.90
CA LYS A 148 -5.13 -0.72 -2.17
C LYS A 148 -4.20 0.33 -2.72
N SER A 149 -4.49 1.58 -2.41
CA SER A 149 -3.64 2.70 -2.76
C SER A 149 -3.33 3.59 -1.55
N SER A 150 -2.23 4.32 -1.64
CA SER A 150 -1.90 5.39 -0.72
C SER A 150 -1.39 6.57 -1.51
N VAL A 151 -1.82 7.76 -1.13
CA VAL A 151 -1.47 8.99 -1.80
C VAL A 151 -0.73 9.89 -0.82
N TYR A 152 0.34 10.51 -1.30
CA TYR A 152 1.10 11.50 -0.55
C TYR A 152 1.38 12.70 -1.44
N LEU A 153 1.22 13.90 -0.87
CA LEU A 153 1.57 15.16 -1.51
C LEU A 153 2.87 15.66 -0.90
N VAL A 154 3.88 15.86 -1.73
CA VAL A 154 5.25 16.19 -1.32
C VAL A 154 5.61 17.59 -1.82
N ASP A 155 5.97 18.47 -0.90
CA ASP A 155 6.45 19.82 -1.20
C ASP A 155 7.97 19.92 -0.97
N LEU A 156 8.72 20.04 -2.05
CA LEU A 156 10.18 20.16 -2.02
C LEU A 156 10.66 21.57 -1.69
N LEU A 157 9.79 22.59 -1.69
CA LEU A 157 10.15 23.91 -1.16
C LEU A 157 10.21 23.93 0.36
N THR A 158 9.27 23.22 1.00
CA THR A 158 9.18 23.13 2.45
C THR A 158 9.86 21.88 3.02
N GLU A 159 10.26 20.94 2.15
CA GLU A 159 10.85 19.65 2.52
C GLU A 159 9.92 18.80 3.41
N ASP A 160 8.60 18.90 3.19
CA ASP A 160 7.57 18.26 4.01
C ASP A 160 6.39 17.73 3.17
N PHE A 161 5.50 17.01 3.83
CA PHE A 161 4.23 16.56 3.25
C PHE A 161 3.16 17.66 3.37
N VAL A 162 2.28 17.71 2.37
CA VAL A 162 1.11 18.59 2.37
C VAL A 162 -0.11 17.78 2.80
N ASP A 163 -0.85 18.27 3.79
CA ASP A 163 -2.17 17.73 4.09
C ASP A 163 -3.11 18.08 2.92
N PRO A 164 -3.75 17.11 2.26
CA PRO A 164 -4.65 17.39 1.14
C PRO A 164 -5.77 18.38 1.47
N ILE A 165 -6.18 18.49 2.73
CA ILE A 165 -7.15 19.51 3.18
C ILE A 165 -6.60 20.93 2.96
N ASP A 166 -5.30 21.15 3.14
CA ASP A 166 -4.64 22.46 3.00
C ASP A 166 -4.60 22.96 1.55
N LEU A 167 -4.98 22.12 0.56
CA LEU A 167 -5.20 22.56 -0.82
C LEU A 167 -6.41 23.49 -0.96
N PHE A 168 -7.30 23.54 0.05
CA PHE A 168 -8.58 24.26 -0.02
C PHE A 168 -8.72 25.28 1.12
N ASP A 169 -9.14 26.51 0.77
CA ASP A 169 -9.50 27.54 1.77
C ASP A 169 -10.88 27.28 2.39
N GLN A 170 -11.71 26.50 1.70
CA GLN A 170 -13.09 26.16 2.07
C GLN A 170 -13.30 24.63 1.91
N PRO A 171 -12.67 23.79 2.76
CA PRO A 171 -12.62 22.35 2.53
C PRO A 171 -13.99 21.68 2.60
N PHE A 172 -14.94 22.21 3.37
CA PHE A 172 -16.31 21.67 3.44
C PHE A 172 -17.10 21.95 2.17
N GLU A 173 -17.05 23.18 1.67
CA GLU A 173 -17.69 23.54 0.40
C GLU A 173 -16.99 22.87 -0.79
N ALA A 174 -15.66 22.72 -0.73
CA ALA A 174 -14.88 21.94 -1.69
C ALA A 174 -15.34 20.48 -1.72
N GLN A 175 -15.54 19.86 -0.55
CA GLN A 175 -16.00 18.48 -0.45
C GLN A 175 -17.33 18.29 -1.19
N ASP A 176 -18.33 19.13 -0.90
CA ASP A 176 -19.64 19.05 -1.54
C ASP A 176 -19.52 19.12 -3.07
N LYS A 177 -18.70 20.07 -3.58
CA LYS A 177 -18.47 20.21 -5.01
C LYS A 177 -17.71 19.03 -5.61
N PHE A 178 -16.68 18.57 -4.92
CA PHE A 178 -15.85 17.45 -5.35
C PHE A 178 -16.67 16.17 -5.46
N PHE A 179 -17.51 15.87 -4.46
CA PHE A 179 -18.40 14.71 -4.46
C PHE A 179 -19.40 14.75 -5.62
N GLU A 180 -20.00 15.91 -5.90
CA GLU A 180 -20.87 16.10 -7.07
C GLU A 180 -20.14 15.74 -8.38
N LEU A 181 -18.91 16.23 -8.56
CA LEU A 181 -18.13 16.01 -9.77
C LEU A 181 -17.62 14.57 -9.88
N VAL A 182 -17.17 13.96 -8.79
CA VAL A 182 -16.74 12.56 -8.75
C VAL A 182 -17.91 11.65 -9.09
N GLU A 183 -19.09 11.82 -8.48
CA GLU A 183 -20.27 11.00 -8.79
C GLU A 183 -20.64 11.14 -10.28
N LYS A 184 -20.73 12.38 -10.77
CA LYS A 184 -21.04 12.68 -12.16
C LYS A 184 -20.06 11.98 -13.11
N ASN A 185 -18.77 12.09 -12.87
CA ASN A 185 -17.73 11.58 -13.76
C ASN A 185 -17.63 10.04 -13.69
N LEU A 186 -17.79 9.45 -12.50
CA LEU A 186 -17.84 8.00 -12.34
C LEU A 186 -19.04 7.39 -13.09
N ARG A 187 -20.22 8.01 -12.99
CA ARG A 187 -21.43 7.57 -13.69
C ARG A 187 -21.36 7.79 -15.21
N ALA A 188 -20.61 8.79 -15.65
CA ALA A 188 -20.40 9.08 -17.07
C ALA A 188 -19.30 8.20 -17.70
N SER A 189 -18.49 7.50 -16.91
CA SER A 189 -17.43 6.62 -17.40
C SER A 189 -17.98 5.45 -18.21
N ASP A 190 -17.48 5.28 -19.44
CA ASP A 190 -17.83 4.14 -20.32
C ASP A 190 -17.53 2.79 -19.66
N TYR A 191 -16.48 2.74 -18.83
CA TYR A 191 -16.05 1.53 -18.16
C TYR A 191 -16.68 1.37 -16.77
N TYR A 192 -16.48 2.34 -15.86
CA TYR A 192 -16.84 2.19 -14.45
C TYR A 192 -18.35 2.18 -14.20
N SER A 193 -19.16 2.85 -15.03
CA SER A 193 -20.62 2.95 -14.85
C SER A 193 -21.32 1.59 -14.75
N ASN A 194 -20.76 0.54 -15.38
CA ASN A 194 -21.31 -0.82 -15.36
C ASN A 194 -20.97 -1.60 -14.08
N TYR A 195 -20.09 -1.07 -13.23
CA TYR A 195 -19.53 -1.75 -12.06
C TYR A 195 -19.76 -1.01 -10.76
N ILE A 196 -20.44 0.14 -10.78
CA ILE A 196 -20.75 0.93 -9.58
C ILE A 196 -21.51 0.06 -8.58
N MET A 197 -21.05 0.06 -7.32
CA MET A 197 -21.78 -0.52 -6.20
C MET A 197 -22.51 0.62 -5.49
N GLU A 198 -23.81 0.76 -5.78
CA GLU A 198 -24.58 1.94 -5.37
C GLU A 198 -24.56 2.19 -3.86
N ASP A 199 -24.68 1.14 -3.03
CA ASP A 199 -24.71 1.31 -1.58
C ASP A 199 -23.38 1.90 -1.07
N GLN A 200 -22.25 1.40 -1.58
CA GLN A 200 -20.92 1.88 -1.17
C GLN A 200 -20.59 3.26 -1.75
N LEU A 201 -21.00 3.55 -2.99
CA LEU A 201 -20.86 4.89 -3.54
C LEU A 201 -21.66 5.91 -2.69
N GLN A 202 -22.89 5.57 -2.29
CA GLN A 202 -23.68 6.44 -1.42
C GLN A 202 -23.06 6.57 -0.02
N GLU A 203 -22.48 5.51 0.54
CA GLU A 203 -21.75 5.60 1.82
C GLU A 203 -20.56 6.56 1.70
N TRP A 204 -19.79 6.45 0.61
CA TRP A 204 -18.66 7.35 0.34
C TRP A 204 -19.09 8.82 0.18
N LEU A 205 -20.16 9.07 -0.58
CA LEU A 205 -20.70 10.43 -0.80
C LEU A 205 -21.32 11.07 0.45
N ASN A 206 -21.59 10.29 1.51
CA ASN A 206 -22.18 10.76 2.77
C ASN A 206 -21.16 10.84 3.91
N GLN A 207 -19.86 10.73 3.63
CA GLN A 207 -18.83 10.94 4.65
C GLN A 207 -18.87 12.38 5.17
N ASP A 208 -18.86 12.55 6.48
CA ASP A 208 -18.64 13.85 7.10
C ASP A 208 -17.13 14.10 7.18
N GLN A 209 -16.67 15.32 6.89
CA GLN A 209 -15.25 15.71 7.04
C GLN A 209 -14.30 14.84 6.21
N TYR A 210 -14.56 14.73 4.92
CA TYR A 210 -13.65 14.03 4.01
C TYR A 210 -12.30 14.76 3.94
N ASP A 211 -11.22 14.00 4.13
CA ASP A 211 -9.86 14.53 4.29
C ASP A 211 -9.06 14.56 2.99
N PHE A 212 -9.66 14.16 1.87
CA PHE A 212 -9.02 14.10 0.56
C PHE A 212 -7.74 13.21 0.53
N SER A 213 -7.57 12.30 1.50
CA SER A 213 -6.36 11.47 1.66
C SER A 213 -6.06 10.52 0.51
N ASN A 214 -7.02 10.24 -0.36
CA ASN A 214 -6.85 9.45 -1.59
C ASN A 214 -6.96 10.31 -2.86
N VAL A 215 -6.75 11.63 -2.74
CA VAL A 215 -6.74 12.58 -3.86
C VAL A 215 -5.32 13.03 -4.18
N PHE A 216 -4.95 12.91 -5.45
CA PHE A 216 -3.68 13.40 -5.98
C PHE A 216 -3.90 14.35 -7.15
N ILE A 217 -2.83 15.01 -7.62
CA ILE A 217 -2.88 15.92 -8.77
C ILE A 217 -2.09 15.33 -9.93
N ARG A 218 -2.77 15.15 -11.07
CA ARG A 218 -2.20 14.69 -12.33
C ARG A 218 -2.84 15.46 -13.49
N ASP A 219 -2.02 15.92 -14.43
CA ASP A 219 -2.46 16.53 -15.68
C ASP A 219 -3.54 17.62 -15.49
N HIS A 220 -3.35 18.52 -14.53
CA HIS A 220 -4.28 19.61 -14.17
C HIS A 220 -5.67 19.14 -13.65
N ASN A 221 -5.73 17.92 -13.12
CA ASN A 221 -6.91 17.37 -12.46
C ASN A 221 -6.60 17.00 -11.01
N LEU A 222 -7.59 17.17 -10.13
CA LEU A 222 -7.68 16.44 -8.88
C LEU A 222 -8.21 15.04 -9.20
N VAL A 223 -7.46 14.01 -8.84
CA VAL A 223 -7.77 12.61 -9.15
C VAL A 223 -7.97 11.87 -7.85
N VAL A 224 -9.17 11.33 -7.62
CA VAL A 224 -9.43 10.41 -6.52
C VAL A 224 -9.13 8.98 -6.98
N LYS A 225 -8.34 8.24 -6.18
CA LYS A 225 -8.09 6.81 -6.39
C LYS A 225 -8.85 6.00 -5.35
N PHE A 226 -9.69 5.10 -5.83
CA PHE A 226 -10.47 4.21 -5.00
C PHE A 226 -9.78 2.87 -4.84
N ASP A 227 -9.81 2.32 -3.64
CA ASP A 227 -9.40 0.96 -3.37
C ASP A 227 -10.34 -0.03 -4.08
N LYS A 228 -9.84 -1.24 -4.31
CA LYS A 228 -10.67 -2.29 -4.90
C LYS A 228 -11.82 -2.63 -3.95
N TYR A 229 -13.03 -2.73 -4.52
CA TYR A 229 -14.28 -2.90 -3.77
C TYR A 229 -14.72 -1.69 -2.94
N GLU A 230 -14.10 -0.51 -3.10
CA GLU A 230 -14.56 0.68 -2.41
C GLU A 230 -15.86 1.22 -3.02
N VAL A 231 -15.86 1.62 -4.29
CA VAL A 231 -17.08 2.14 -4.97
C VAL A 231 -17.51 1.36 -6.22
N THR A 232 -16.67 0.40 -6.66
CA THR A 232 -16.98 -0.48 -7.81
C THR A 232 -16.70 -1.95 -7.51
N ALA A 233 -17.34 -2.85 -8.24
CA ALA A 233 -17.08 -4.28 -8.15
C ALA A 233 -15.63 -4.60 -8.53
N GLY A 234 -14.99 -5.55 -7.84
CA GLY A 234 -13.54 -5.80 -7.97
C GLY A 234 -13.01 -6.21 -9.34
N VAL A 235 -13.87 -6.46 -10.34
CA VAL A 235 -13.43 -6.59 -11.75
C VAL A 235 -12.96 -5.26 -12.34
N ALA A 236 -13.42 -4.13 -11.80
CA ALA A 236 -13.02 -2.78 -12.19
C ALA A 236 -11.71 -2.32 -11.54
N GLY A 237 -11.07 -3.15 -10.69
CA GLY A 237 -9.78 -2.84 -10.07
C GLY A 237 -9.87 -1.70 -9.06
N MET A 238 -8.94 -0.74 -9.17
CA MET A 238 -8.86 0.49 -8.38
C MET A 238 -9.24 1.70 -9.26
N PRO A 239 -10.51 2.14 -9.26
CA PRO A 239 -10.95 3.24 -10.10
C PRO A 239 -10.22 4.54 -9.80
N GLU A 240 -9.90 5.29 -10.86
CA GLU A 240 -9.47 6.69 -10.76
C GLU A 240 -10.54 7.58 -11.40
N VAL A 241 -10.93 8.65 -10.70
CA VAL A 241 -11.91 9.62 -11.21
C VAL A 241 -11.27 11.01 -11.18
N GLU A 242 -11.20 11.63 -12.35
CA GLU A 242 -10.58 12.93 -12.56
C GLU A 242 -11.63 14.04 -12.41
N VAL A 243 -11.24 15.11 -11.71
CA VAL A 243 -12.00 16.34 -11.53
C VAL A 243 -11.10 17.50 -11.98
N PRO A 244 -11.48 18.23 -13.05
CA PRO A 244 -10.68 19.35 -13.53
C PRO A 244 -10.48 20.41 -12.44
N ILE A 245 -9.23 20.84 -12.24
CA ILE A 245 -8.92 21.90 -11.26
C ILE A 245 -9.71 23.17 -11.55
N ASP A 246 -9.93 23.49 -12.84
CA ASP A 246 -10.77 24.60 -13.30
C ASP A 246 -12.19 24.60 -12.70
N GLU A 247 -12.77 23.43 -12.41
CA GLU A 247 -14.10 23.32 -11.77
C GLU A 247 -14.04 23.49 -10.24
N MET A 248 -12.84 23.52 -9.66
CA MET A 248 -12.58 23.58 -8.22
C MET A 248 -11.87 24.87 -7.76
N LYS A 249 -11.38 25.70 -8.70
CA LYS A 249 -10.55 26.90 -8.42
C LYS A 249 -11.10 27.83 -7.34
N GLU A 250 -12.42 28.00 -7.27
CA GLU A 250 -13.03 28.92 -6.29
C GLU A 250 -12.90 28.47 -4.83
N PHE A 251 -12.59 27.19 -4.60
CA PHE A 251 -12.41 26.60 -3.27
C PHE A 251 -10.94 26.37 -2.92
N MET A 252 -10.06 26.34 -3.93
CA MET A 252 -8.65 26.07 -3.75
C MET A 252 -7.90 27.28 -3.18
N ASN A 253 -6.89 26.98 -2.36
CA ASN A 253 -5.97 27.99 -1.87
C ASN A 253 -5.17 28.59 -3.04
N GLU A 254 -5.07 29.93 -3.07
CA GLU A 254 -4.45 30.68 -4.17
C GLU A 254 -2.97 30.33 -4.36
N GLU A 255 -2.20 30.09 -3.29
CA GLU A 255 -0.78 29.72 -3.37
C GLU A 255 -0.60 28.36 -4.05
N TRP A 256 -1.40 27.37 -3.67
CA TRP A 256 -1.37 26.06 -4.29
C TRP A 256 -1.79 26.11 -5.75
N LEU A 257 -2.84 26.88 -6.07
CA LEU A 257 -3.31 27.04 -7.44
C LEU A 257 -2.22 27.65 -8.34
N GLU A 258 -1.56 28.72 -7.89
CA GLU A 258 -0.44 29.34 -8.63
C GLU A 258 0.71 28.35 -8.86
N ARG A 259 1.03 27.52 -7.86
CA ARG A 259 2.10 26.51 -7.99
C ARG A 259 1.74 25.42 -8.98
N ILE A 260 0.49 24.96 -9.01
CA ILE A 260 0.02 23.94 -9.95
C ILE A 260 0.04 24.49 -11.38
N GLU A 261 -0.49 25.70 -11.59
CA GLU A 261 -0.56 26.33 -12.92
C GLU A 261 0.83 26.66 -13.50
N SER A 262 1.84 26.89 -12.65
CA SER A 262 3.20 27.19 -13.10
C SER A 262 3.93 26.04 -13.82
N ILE A 263 3.36 24.82 -13.86
CA ILE A 263 3.89 23.72 -14.66
C ILE A 263 3.84 24.03 -16.15
N ASP A 264 2.74 24.63 -16.61
CA ASP A 264 2.46 24.82 -18.04
C ASP A 264 3.42 25.83 -18.71
N GLU A 265 3.90 26.83 -17.98
CA GLU A 265 4.81 27.85 -18.54
C GLU A 265 6.19 27.29 -18.92
N THR A 266 6.65 26.22 -18.26
CA THR A 266 7.98 25.63 -18.54
C THR A 266 7.98 24.65 -19.71
N THR A 267 6.81 24.19 -20.16
CA THR A 267 6.69 23.22 -21.26
C THR A 267 6.66 23.93 -22.62
N ASP A 268 6.20 25.18 -22.67
CA ASP A 268 6.12 25.99 -23.90
C ASP A 268 7.47 26.62 -24.31
N GLU A 269 8.45 26.79 -23.40
CA GLU A 269 9.78 27.32 -23.76
C GLU A 269 10.66 26.30 -24.52
N TYR A 270 10.32 25.02 -24.54
CA TYR A 270 11.05 24.00 -25.29
C TYR A 270 10.57 23.80 -26.74
N TYR A 271 9.50 24.49 -27.16
CA TYR A 271 8.92 24.39 -28.50
C TYR A 271 8.96 25.67 -29.34
N LEU A 272 9.75 26.68 -28.93
CA LEU A 272 10.01 27.91 -29.74
C LEU A 272 11.46 28.01 -30.24
#